data_AF-A0A6L5PKB5-F1
#
_entry.id   AF-A0A6L5PKB5-F1
#
_cell.length_a   1.000
_cell.length_b   1.000
_cell.length_c   1.000
_cell.angle_alpha   90.00
_cell.angle_beta   90.00
_cell.angle_gamma   90.00
#
_symmetry.space_group_name_H-M   'P 1'
#
loop_
_entity.id
_entity.type
_entity.pdbx_description
1 polymer ?
#
loop_
_entity_poly.entity_id
_entity_poly.type
_entity_poly.pdbx_seq_one_letter_code
_entity_poly.pdbx_strand_id
1 'polypeptide(L)'
;MYLKTVALRNFRSFDEGEVELQKDLTIFVGENSGGKSNAIDAIRLVTQPLGGRREIYCEPTDVRFQSPTKGFDLEATFSDLSVGQQGRLITASTDASLSEARFGIQYAGGLGDRPSLWAGKPGNLPEPGCHDMVRHVYVNLLTRQINEARIAERVVVMTDGDHGVGQGDDDEEDADAADEEDDGEEIEPGADGEQLIPGERRKRALEALAKTNGAEGILSAITSRYSLESELLEAGNGAILRDAYVSLHKRSGKKWDKAAALEGDARAKAIQKLFKNARKGDFAQTLADLIEKIPENGHTFAVPKYIADTIREVVA
;
A
#
# COMPACT_ATOMS: atom_id res chain seq x y z
N MET A 1 23.13 2.61 -2.75
CA MET A 1 22.09 3.42 -3.41
C MET A 1 20.75 3.06 -2.85
N TYR A 2 19.95 4.06 -2.46
CA TYR A 2 18.56 3.90 -2.07
C TYR A 2 17.73 5.06 -2.66
N LEU A 3 16.42 4.87 -2.77
CA LEU A 3 15.49 5.95 -3.11
C LEU A 3 15.36 6.87 -1.90
N LYS A 4 15.82 8.13 -2.01
CA LYS A 4 15.79 9.12 -0.93
C LYS A 4 14.52 9.94 -0.94
N THR A 5 14.07 10.41 -2.11
CA THR A 5 12.81 11.16 -2.19
C THR A 5 12.00 10.79 -3.43
N VAL A 6 10.68 10.95 -3.32
CA VAL A 6 9.74 10.89 -4.44
C VAL A 6 8.87 12.14 -4.38
N ALA A 7 8.98 13.00 -5.38
CA ALA A 7 8.10 14.14 -5.54
C ALA A 7 6.97 13.80 -6.52
N LEU A 8 5.75 14.19 -6.16
CA LEU A 8 4.53 13.97 -6.91
C LEU A 8 3.84 15.32 -7.13
N ARG A 9 3.53 15.64 -8.38
CA ARG A 9 2.83 16.87 -8.76
C ARG A 9 1.66 16.50 -9.63
N ASN A 10 0.48 16.97 -9.24
CA ASN A 10 -0.79 16.78 -9.94
C ASN A 10 -1.18 15.30 -10.16
N PHE A 11 -0.78 14.41 -9.25
CA PHE A 11 -0.93 12.96 -9.38
C PHE A 11 -1.95 12.41 -8.38
N ARG A 12 -3.10 11.96 -8.87
CA ARG A 12 -4.21 11.37 -8.08
C ARG A 12 -4.56 12.23 -6.87
N SER A 13 -4.29 11.76 -5.66
CA SER A 13 -4.57 12.48 -4.41
C SER A 13 -3.58 13.61 -4.09
N PHE A 14 -2.45 13.71 -4.81
CA PHE A 14 -1.39 14.68 -4.56
C PHE A 14 -1.52 15.88 -5.50
N ASP A 15 -1.74 17.07 -4.92
CA ASP A 15 -1.59 18.34 -5.64
C ASP A 15 -0.11 18.65 -5.86
N GLU A 16 0.63 18.78 -4.76
CA GLU A 16 2.09 18.78 -4.73
C GLU A 16 2.54 18.14 -3.42
N GLY A 17 3.52 17.24 -3.47
CA GLY A 17 4.09 16.63 -2.28
C GLY A 17 5.42 15.97 -2.56
N GLU A 18 6.25 15.88 -1.53
CA GLU A 18 7.50 15.13 -1.54
C GLU A 18 7.51 14.15 -0.37
N VAL A 19 7.80 12.88 -0.66
CA VAL A 19 7.93 11.82 0.32
C VAL A 19 9.41 11.50 0.48
N GLU A 20 9.94 11.69 1.68
CA GLU A 20 11.29 11.24 2.04
C GLU A 20 11.25 9.76 2.46
N LEU A 21 12.17 8.97 1.91
CA LEU A 21 12.34 7.55 2.18
C LEU A 21 13.70 7.32 2.85
N GLN A 22 13.69 6.44 3.85
CA GLN A 22 14.88 6.04 4.59
C GLN A 22 15.60 4.89 3.88
N LYS A 23 16.93 4.85 4.07
CA LYS A 23 17.82 3.86 3.44
C LYS A 23 17.43 2.41 3.73
N ASP A 24 17.01 2.15 4.97
CA ASP A 24 16.80 0.77 5.45
C ASP A 24 15.32 0.38 5.40
N LEU A 25 14.43 1.19 5.99
CA LEU A 25 12.99 0.89 6.04
C LEU A 25 12.15 2.16 6.08
N THR A 26 11.16 2.23 5.19
CA THR A 26 10.12 3.27 5.19
C THR A 26 8.76 2.61 5.32
N ILE A 27 7.97 3.01 6.31
CA ILE A 27 6.61 2.50 6.54
C ILE A 27 5.61 3.61 6.23
N PHE A 28 4.72 3.38 5.26
CA PHE A 28 3.63 4.30 4.94
C PHE A 28 2.44 4.02 5.86
N VAL A 29 2.14 4.97 6.75
CA VAL A 29 1.01 4.88 7.69
C VAL A 29 0.07 6.06 7.47
N GLY A 30 -1.24 5.82 7.54
CA GLY A 30 -2.25 6.84 7.29
C GLY A 30 -3.63 6.23 7.04
N GLU A 31 -4.65 7.06 6.95
CA GLU A 31 -6.03 6.64 6.69
C GLU A 31 -6.19 5.99 5.31
N ASN A 32 -7.22 5.15 5.16
CA ASN A 32 -7.58 4.64 3.84
C ASN A 32 -7.87 5.81 2.89
N SER A 33 -7.47 5.66 1.64
CA SER A 33 -7.55 6.74 0.64
C SER A 33 -6.66 7.96 0.92
N GLY A 34 -5.86 7.96 2.00
CA GLY A 34 -4.90 9.04 2.32
C GLY A 34 -3.67 9.11 1.43
N GLY A 35 -3.69 8.52 0.23
CA GLY A 35 -2.60 8.61 -0.75
C GLY A 35 -1.43 7.63 -0.60
N LYS A 36 -1.46 6.71 0.38
CA LYS A 36 -0.38 5.72 0.58
C LYS A 36 -0.11 4.87 -0.66
N SER A 37 -1.14 4.25 -1.23
CA SER A 37 -1.03 3.43 -2.45
C SER A 37 -0.61 4.29 -3.65
N ASN A 38 -1.05 5.54 -3.71
CA ASN A 38 -0.66 6.48 -4.77
C ASN A 38 0.84 6.81 -4.71
N ALA A 39 1.41 7.00 -3.51
CA ALA A 39 2.85 7.18 -3.37
C ALA A 39 3.64 5.93 -3.82
N ILE A 40 3.16 4.74 -3.49
CA ILE A 40 3.77 3.47 -3.95
C ILE A 40 3.66 3.33 -5.47
N ASP A 41 2.50 3.63 -6.06
CA ASP A 41 2.30 3.55 -7.51
C ASP A 41 3.14 4.58 -8.26
N ALA A 42 3.35 5.79 -7.71
CA ALA A 42 4.28 6.75 -8.29
C ALA A 42 5.72 6.20 -8.36
N ILE A 43 6.18 5.53 -7.30
CA ILE A 43 7.47 4.83 -7.30
C ILE A 43 7.51 3.76 -8.39
N ARG A 44 6.43 2.98 -8.53
CA ARG A 44 6.31 1.91 -9.54
C ARG A 44 6.22 2.45 -10.97
N LEU A 45 5.68 3.65 -11.18
CA LEU A 45 5.67 4.32 -12.47
C LEU A 45 7.08 4.81 -12.84
N VAL A 46 7.75 5.51 -11.91
CA VAL A 46 9.07 6.09 -12.15
C VAL A 46 10.16 5.03 -12.26
N THR A 47 10.03 3.86 -11.64
CA THR A 47 11.03 2.78 -11.71
C THR A 47 10.58 1.62 -12.60
N GLN A 48 11.49 0.73 -12.98
CA GLN A 48 11.13 -0.48 -13.72
C GLN A 48 10.96 -1.68 -12.77
N PRO A 49 9.98 -2.57 -12.99
CA PRO A 49 9.98 -3.85 -12.28
C PRO A 49 11.21 -4.65 -12.72
N LEU A 50 11.88 -5.37 -11.81
CA LEU A 50 13.09 -6.13 -12.22
C LEU A 50 12.80 -7.20 -13.26
N GLY A 51 11.55 -7.69 -13.35
CA GLY A 51 11.09 -8.64 -14.36
C GLY A 51 10.87 -8.03 -15.75
N GLY A 52 11.09 -6.72 -15.91
CA GLY A 52 11.03 -5.99 -17.18
C GLY A 52 9.62 -5.72 -17.71
N ARG A 53 8.60 -6.47 -17.27
CA ARG A 53 7.20 -6.26 -17.67
C ARG A 53 6.51 -5.32 -16.69
N ARG A 54 6.11 -4.14 -17.17
CA ARG A 54 5.27 -3.19 -16.40
C ARG A 54 3.89 -3.80 -16.12
N GLU A 55 3.42 -3.57 -14.91
CA GLU A 55 2.07 -3.95 -14.43
C GLU A 55 1.14 -2.74 -14.36
N ILE A 56 1.71 -1.53 -14.31
CA ILE A 56 0.99 -0.26 -14.31
C ILE A 56 1.60 0.69 -15.34
N TYR A 57 0.76 1.56 -15.88
CA TYR A 57 1.10 2.56 -16.90
C TYR A 57 0.53 3.91 -16.48
N CYS A 58 1.07 5.00 -17.04
CA CYS A 58 0.49 6.32 -16.84
C CYS A 58 -0.83 6.40 -17.59
N GLU A 59 -1.91 6.74 -16.88
CA GLU A 59 -3.25 6.84 -17.44
C GLU A 59 -3.83 8.27 -17.27
N PRO A 60 -4.80 8.69 -18.10
CA PRO A 60 -5.48 9.97 -17.89
C PRO A 60 -6.13 10.09 -16.49
N THR A 61 -6.59 8.97 -15.93
CA THR A 61 -7.17 8.84 -14.59
C THR A 61 -6.17 9.04 -13.46
N ASP A 62 -4.85 9.00 -13.75
CA ASP A 62 -3.81 9.32 -12.77
C ASP A 62 -3.65 10.84 -12.55
N VAL A 63 -4.18 11.67 -13.44
CA VAL A 63 -4.19 13.13 -13.25
C VAL A 63 -5.13 13.45 -12.10
N ARG A 64 -4.67 14.30 -11.18
CA ARG A 64 -5.47 14.72 -10.03
C ARG A 64 -6.84 15.27 -10.47
N PHE A 65 -7.89 14.79 -9.81
CA PHE A 65 -9.25 15.22 -10.06
C PHE A 65 -9.42 16.74 -9.86
N GLN A 66 -10.19 17.37 -10.76
CA GLN A 66 -10.44 18.82 -10.78
C GLN A 66 -9.17 19.69 -10.86
N SER A 67 -8.06 19.14 -11.35
CA SER A 67 -6.87 19.95 -11.59
C SER A 67 -7.08 20.95 -12.74
N PRO A 68 -6.62 22.20 -12.59
CA PRO A 68 -6.60 23.16 -13.70
C PRO A 68 -5.55 22.79 -14.76
N THR A 69 -4.58 21.96 -14.43
CA THR A 69 -3.50 21.52 -15.32
C THR A 69 -3.74 20.10 -15.80
N LYS A 70 -3.52 19.86 -17.09
CA LYS A 70 -3.52 18.51 -17.66
C LYS A 70 -2.17 17.85 -17.36
N GLY A 71 -2.20 16.55 -17.10
CA GLY A 71 -0.98 15.77 -16.90
C GLY A 71 -0.44 15.82 -15.48
N PHE A 72 0.67 15.11 -15.24
CA PHE A 72 1.32 15.04 -13.94
C PHE A 72 2.83 14.86 -14.09
N ASP A 73 3.57 15.19 -13.03
CA ASP A 73 5.00 15.01 -12.96
C ASP A 73 5.36 14.18 -11.72
N LEU A 74 6.22 13.18 -11.92
CA LEU A 74 6.80 12.36 -10.88
C LEU A 74 8.32 12.46 -10.94
N GLU A 75 8.97 12.60 -9.80
CA GLU A 75 10.44 12.67 -9.69
C GLU A 75 10.91 11.78 -8.56
N ALA A 76 11.96 10.99 -8.81
CA ALA A 76 12.60 10.11 -7.85
C ALA A 76 14.08 10.48 -7.73
N THR A 77 14.52 10.76 -6.50
CA THR A 77 15.91 11.05 -6.15
C THR A 77 16.53 9.87 -5.44
N PHE A 78 17.68 9.42 -5.93
CA PHE A 78 18.47 8.32 -5.39
C PHE A 78 19.77 8.84 -4.81
N SER A 79 20.15 8.34 -3.63
CA SER A 79 21.37 8.77 -2.93
C SER A 79 22.22 7.58 -2.52
N ASP A 80 23.40 7.86 -1.96
CA ASP A 80 24.39 6.84 -1.54
C ASP A 80 24.85 5.98 -2.74
N LEU A 81 25.19 6.64 -3.84
CA LEU A 81 25.69 6.00 -5.04
C LEU A 81 27.09 5.45 -4.80
N SER A 82 27.31 4.17 -5.13
CA SER A 82 28.67 3.63 -5.20
C SER A 82 29.44 4.27 -6.36
N VAL A 83 30.78 4.28 -6.32
CA VAL A 83 31.63 4.83 -7.39
C VAL A 83 31.26 4.27 -8.77
N GLY A 84 30.95 2.97 -8.85
CA GLY A 84 30.49 2.35 -10.10
C GLY A 84 29.12 2.84 -10.58
N GLN A 85 28.21 3.17 -9.66
CA GLN A 85 26.92 3.77 -9.99
C GLN A 85 27.07 5.24 -10.39
N GLN A 86 27.95 6.01 -9.74
CA GLN A 86 28.24 7.40 -10.10
C GLN A 86 28.66 7.53 -11.57
N GLY A 87 29.54 6.63 -12.04
CA GLY A 87 29.95 6.61 -13.44
C GLY A 87 28.83 6.25 -14.43
N ARG A 88 27.93 5.33 -14.06
CA ARG A 88 26.82 4.89 -14.93
C ARG A 88 25.60 5.80 -14.90
N LEU A 89 25.42 6.56 -13.82
CA LEU A 89 24.30 7.47 -13.60
C LEU A 89 24.70 8.94 -13.85
N ILE A 90 25.78 9.19 -14.60
CA ILE A 90 26.35 10.53 -14.75
C ILE A 90 25.35 11.53 -15.35
N THR A 91 24.52 11.11 -16.31
CA THR A 91 23.46 11.95 -16.88
C THR A 91 22.24 12.10 -15.98
N ALA A 92 22.07 11.18 -15.03
CA ALA A 92 21.06 11.30 -13.99
C ALA A 92 21.55 12.15 -12.81
N SER A 93 22.84 12.51 -12.75
CA SER A 93 23.39 13.28 -11.64
C SER A 93 22.83 14.70 -11.59
N THR A 94 22.63 15.18 -10.38
CA THR A 94 22.12 16.53 -10.10
C THR A 94 23.21 17.53 -9.76
N ASP A 95 24.40 17.04 -9.43
CA ASP A 95 25.51 17.85 -8.96
C ASP A 95 26.86 17.31 -9.45
N ALA A 96 27.90 18.13 -9.29
CA ALA A 96 29.27 17.80 -9.69
C ALA A 96 29.93 16.74 -8.78
N SER A 97 29.35 16.47 -7.60
CA SER A 97 29.82 15.44 -6.68
C SER A 97 29.33 14.04 -7.05
N LEU A 98 28.39 13.93 -8.00
CA LEU A 98 27.74 12.68 -8.41
C LEU A 98 27.15 11.94 -7.20
N SER A 99 26.66 12.67 -6.21
CA SER A 99 26.19 12.08 -4.95
C SER A 99 24.75 11.59 -5.03
N GLU A 100 23.96 12.21 -5.92
CA GLU A 100 22.56 11.89 -6.14
C GLU A 100 22.27 11.70 -7.63
N ALA A 101 21.34 10.80 -7.94
CA ALA A 101 20.81 10.59 -9.28
C ALA A 101 19.31 10.85 -9.27
N ARG A 102 18.79 11.49 -10.31
CA ARG A 102 17.36 11.78 -10.46
C ARG A 102 16.80 11.22 -11.74
N PHE A 103 15.60 10.69 -11.64
CA PHE A 103 14.77 10.32 -12.77
C PHE A 103 13.37 10.86 -12.57
N GLY A 104 12.71 11.23 -13.65
CA GLY A 104 11.31 11.59 -13.56
C GLY A 104 10.53 11.28 -14.80
N ILE A 105 9.23 11.27 -14.63
CA ILE A 105 8.24 11.05 -15.67
C ILE A 105 7.37 12.28 -15.75
N GLN A 106 7.19 12.79 -16.96
CA GLN A 106 6.18 13.78 -17.27
C GLN A 106 5.14 13.16 -18.19
N TYR A 107 3.86 13.27 -17.81
CA TYR A 107 2.73 12.78 -18.59
C TYR A 107 1.79 13.94 -18.88
N ALA A 108 1.37 14.13 -20.14
CA ALA A 108 0.59 15.29 -20.56
C ALA A 108 -0.95 15.14 -20.36
N GLY A 109 -1.43 13.94 -20.01
CA GLY A 109 -2.82 13.71 -19.61
C GLY A 109 -3.81 13.41 -20.74
N GLY A 110 -3.39 13.42 -22.01
CA GLY A 110 -4.22 13.12 -23.17
C GLY A 110 -4.41 11.63 -23.42
N LEU A 111 -5.51 11.28 -24.10
CA LEU A 111 -5.77 9.90 -24.52
C LEU A 111 -4.69 9.45 -25.53
N GLY A 112 -3.91 8.44 -25.17
CA GLY A 112 -2.81 7.94 -26.02
C GLY A 112 -1.49 8.70 -25.87
N ASP A 113 -1.41 9.68 -24.96
CA ASP A 113 -0.14 10.31 -24.63
C ASP A 113 0.83 9.28 -24.06
N ARG A 114 2.11 9.46 -24.35
CA ARG A 114 3.18 8.62 -23.80
C ARG A 114 3.93 9.41 -22.73
N PRO A 115 4.22 8.82 -21.57
CA PRO A 115 5.07 9.47 -20.58
C PRO A 115 6.45 9.74 -21.16
N SER A 116 7.00 10.93 -20.92
CA SER A 116 8.39 11.26 -21.21
C SER A 116 9.24 11.00 -19.97
N LEU A 117 10.19 10.07 -20.09
CA LEU A 117 11.18 9.80 -19.07
C LEU A 117 12.36 10.77 -19.23
N TRP A 118 12.82 11.35 -18.13
CA TRP A 118 13.99 12.21 -18.09
C TRP A 118 14.97 11.81 -16.96
N ALA A 119 16.23 12.24 -17.10
CA ALA A 119 17.30 11.98 -16.13
C ALA A 119 18.04 13.27 -15.73
N GLY A 120 18.30 13.45 -14.43
CA GLY A 120 19.03 14.57 -13.85
C GLY A 120 18.22 15.86 -13.80
N LYS A 121 17.69 16.32 -14.94
CA LYS A 121 16.83 17.49 -15.05
C LYS A 121 15.65 17.23 -16.00
N PRO A 122 14.48 17.86 -15.76
CA PRO A 122 13.36 17.80 -16.69
C PRO A 122 13.77 18.13 -18.13
N GLY A 123 13.33 17.31 -19.08
CA GLY A 123 13.64 17.44 -20.52
C GLY A 123 14.93 16.76 -21.00
N ASN A 124 15.81 16.32 -20.09
CA ASN A 124 17.01 15.59 -20.48
C ASN A 124 16.71 14.10 -20.72
N LEU A 125 17.09 13.58 -21.88
CA LEU A 125 16.94 12.15 -22.19
C LEU A 125 17.94 11.32 -21.36
N PRO A 126 17.48 10.23 -20.71
CA PRO A 126 18.39 9.29 -20.04
C PRO A 126 19.31 8.60 -21.04
N GLU A 127 20.54 8.32 -20.64
CA GLU A 127 21.39 7.39 -21.39
C GLU A 127 20.73 6.01 -21.52
N PRO A 128 20.87 5.33 -22.67
CA PRO A 128 20.33 4.00 -22.86
C PRO A 128 20.78 3.03 -21.75
N GLY A 129 19.83 2.36 -21.11
CA GLY A 129 20.09 1.39 -20.04
C GLY A 129 20.40 1.98 -18.66
N CYS A 130 20.59 3.30 -18.54
CA CYS A 130 20.87 3.97 -17.27
C CYS A 130 19.70 3.84 -16.28
N HIS A 131 18.49 4.14 -16.76
CA HIS A 131 17.25 3.98 -15.97
C HIS A 131 16.93 2.53 -15.66
N ASP A 132 17.23 1.61 -16.58
CA ASP A 132 16.96 0.17 -16.43
C ASP A 132 17.73 -0.46 -15.26
N MET A 133 18.73 0.22 -14.70
CA MET A 133 19.44 -0.24 -13.49
C MET A 133 18.66 0.03 -12.20
N VAL A 134 17.70 0.96 -12.24
CA VAL A 134 16.86 1.32 -11.10
C VAL A 134 15.58 0.51 -11.17
N ARG A 135 15.58 -0.61 -10.44
CA ARG A 135 14.50 -1.59 -10.48
C ARG A 135 13.82 -1.74 -9.14
N HIS A 136 12.48 -1.77 -9.14
CA HIS A 136 11.69 -2.15 -7.97
C HIS A 136 11.41 -3.65 -7.97
N VAL A 137 11.19 -4.15 -6.76
CA VAL A 137 10.89 -5.56 -6.48
C VAL A 137 9.45 -5.66 -6.00
N TYR A 138 8.65 -6.49 -6.67
CA TYR A 138 7.26 -6.76 -6.33
C TYR A 138 7.07 -8.28 -6.08
N VAL A 139 5.95 -8.70 -5.48
CA VAL A 139 5.76 -10.13 -5.09
C VAL A 139 5.97 -11.09 -6.26
N ASN A 140 5.52 -10.73 -7.47
CA ASN A 140 5.78 -11.47 -8.70
C ASN A 140 7.27 -11.72 -8.93
N LEU A 141 8.09 -10.70 -8.74
CA LEU A 141 9.53 -10.83 -8.90
C LEU A 141 10.18 -11.64 -7.79
N LEU A 142 9.76 -11.46 -6.54
CA LEU A 142 10.27 -12.25 -5.41
C LEU A 142 10.00 -13.74 -5.62
N THR A 143 8.93 -14.07 -6.34
CA THR A 143 8.53 -15.45 -6.62
C THR A 143 9.03 -15.99 -7.96
N ARG A 144 9.34 -15.14 -8.94
CA ARG A 144 9.77 -15.55 -10.28
C ARG A 144 11.21 -16.05 -10.32
N GLN A 145 11.44 -17.12 -11.07
CA GLN A 145 12.79 -17.56 -11.43
C GLN A 145 13.27 -16.84 -12.70
N ILE A 146 14.53 -16.38 -12.68
CA ILE A 146 15.22 -15.80 -13.83
C ILE A 146 16.59 -16.49 -13.92
N ASN A 147 16.87 -17.15 -15.05
CA ASN A 147 18.10 -17.94 -15.25
C ASN A 147 18.34 -18.93 -14.09
N GLU A 148 17.31 -19.68 -13.71
CA GLU A 148 17.32 -20.66 -12.61
C GLU A 148 17.53 -20.08 -11.20
N ALA A 149 17.76 -18.77 -11.08
CA ALA A 149 17.90 -18.08 -9.81
C ALA A 149 16.58 -17.43 -9.36
N ARG A 150 16.35 -17.42 -8.06
CA ARG A 150 15.27 -16.68 -7.41
C ARG A 150 15.85 -15.79 -6.30
N ILE A 151 15.32 -14.59 -6.15
CA ILE A 151 15.86 -13.57 -5.23
C ILE A 151 15.45 -13.84 -3.78
N ALA A 152 14.24 -14.33 -3.57
CA ALA A 152 13.74 -14.66 -2.24
C ALA A 152 13.71 -16.18 -2.05
N GLU A 153 14.29 -16.61 -0.94
CA GLU A 153 14.14 -17.98 -0.43
C GLU A 153 12.79 -18.17 0.25
N ARG A 154 12.20 -17.09 0.79
CA ARG A 154 10.85 -17.06 1.36
C ARG A 154 10.17 -15.71 1.15
N VAL A 155 8.88 -15.74 0.88
CA VAL A 155 8.01 -14.57 0.71
C VAL A 155 6.73 -14.80 1.48
N VAL A 156 6.44 -13.94 2.46
CA VAL A 156 5.18 -14.00 3.21
C VAL A 156 4.42 -12.72 2.95
N VAL A 157 3.18 -12.84 2.52
CA VAL A 157 2.29 -11.71 2.25
C VAL A 157 1.08 -11.81 3.17
N MET A 158 0.87 -10.78 3.97
CA MET A 158 -0.30 -10.63 4.84
C MET A 158 -1.23 -9.56 4.30
N THR A 159 -2.53 -9.85 4.22
CA THR A 159 -3.54 -8.91 3.73
C THR A 159 -4.83 -8.99 4.53
N ASP A 160 -5.47 -7.86 4.79
CA ASP A 160 -6.77 -7.85 5.47
C ASP A 160 -7.86 -8.52 4.61
N GLY A 161 -8.83 -9.15 5.27
CA GLY A 161 -9.94 -9.85 4.64
C GLY A 161 -11.02 -8.93 4.08
N ASP A 162 -11.26 -7.82 4.79
CA ASP A 162 -12.31 -6.83 4.50
C ASP A 162 -13.72 -7.43 4.36
N HIS A 163 -14.04 -8.53 5.04
CA HIS A 163 -15.40 -9.08 5.12
C HIS A 163 -16.35 -8.07 5.77
N GLY A 164 -17.56 -7.92 5.23
CA GLY A 164 -18.56 -6.98 5.75
C GLY A 164 -18.34 -5.52 5.34
N VAL A 165 -17.25 -5.21 4.63
CA VAL A 165 -17.00 -3.92 3.99
C VAL A 165 -17.72 -3.90 2.63
N GLY A 166 -18.80 -3.13 2.50
CA GLY A 166 -19.47 -2.92 1.20
C GLY A 166 -20.68 -3.81 0.87
N GLN A 167 -21.21 -4.58 1.83
CA GLN A 167 -22.58 -5.11 1.68
C GLN A 167 -23.57 -4.00 2.05
N GLY A 168 -23.95 -3.22 1.03
CA GLY A 168 -25.11 -2.34 0.94
C GLY A 168 -25.58 -1.72 2.24
N ASP A 169 -24.99 -0.58 2.59
CA ASP A 169 -25.77 0.51 3.16
C ASP A 169 -25.53 1.68 2.22
N ASP A 170 -26.47 1.88 1.29
CA ASP A 170 -26.75 3.21 0.78
C ASP A 170 -26.90 4.10 2.02
N ASP A 171 -26.11 5.16 2.07
CA ASP A 171 -26.19 6.16 3.14
C ASP A 171 -27.60 6.79 3.09
N GLU A 172 -28.56 6.23 3.83
CA GLU A 172 -29.88 6.83 4.10
C GLU A 172 -29.78 8.07 5.02
N GLU A 173 -28.58 8.64 5.21
CA GLU A 173 -28.37 9.95 5.82
C GLU A 173 -27.25 10.70 5.08
N ASP A 174 -27.41 10.99 3.79
CA ASP A 174 -26.93 12.25 3.18
C ASP A 174 -27.68 12.48 1.84
N ALA A 175 -28.83 13.13 1.92
CA ALA A 175 -29.47 13.73 0.75
C ALA A 175 -28.64 14.94 0.31
N ASP A 176 -27.77 14.73 -0.69
CA ASP A 176 -27.40 15.66 -1.77
C ASP A 176 -25.99 15.34 -2.30
N ALA A 177 -25.87 14.37 -3.22
CA ALA A 177 -24.84 14.37 -4.26
C ALA A 177 -25.22 13.40 -5.38
N ALA A 178 -25.03 13.85 -6.61
CA ALA A 178 -25.57 13.27 -7.83
C ALA A 178 -25.01 11.88 -8.17
N ASP A 179 -25.85 11.13 -8.87
CA ASP A 179 -25.61 9.84 -9.50
C ASP A 179 -24.27 9.78 -10.25
N GLU A 180 -23.43 8.79 -9.90
CA GLU A 180 -22.49 8.18 -10.82
C GLU A 180 -22.84 6.70 -10.91
N GLU A 181 -23.31 6.29 -12.10
CA GLU A 181 -23.59 4.89 -12.45
C GLU A 181 -22.27 4.10 -12.41
N ASP A 182 -22.19 3.13 -11.48
CA ASP A 182 -21.12 2.15 -11.41
C ASP A 182 -21.40 1.05 -12.45
N ASP A 183 -20.67 1.09 -13.57
CA ASP A 183 -20.59 0.01 -14.56
C ASP A 183 -19.84 -1.19 -13.95
N GLY A 184 -20.49 -1.88 -13.02
CA GLY A 184 -20.02 -3.13 -12.46
C GLY A 184 -20.08 -4.24 -13.50
N GLU A 185 -18.92 -4.67 -14.01
CA GLU A 185 -18.79 -5.93 -14.76
C GLU A 185 -19.40 -7.09 -13.94
N GLU A 186 -20.46 -7.69 -14.46
CA GLU A 186 -21.02 -8.95 -13.95
C GLU A 186 -19.95 -10.05 -14.04
N ILE A 187 -19.56 -10.63 -12.89
CA ILE A 187 -18.63 -11.75 -12.83
C ILE A 187 -19.34 -13.01 -12.35
N GLU A 188 -19.18 -14.08 -13.14
CA GLU A 188 -19.77 -15.40 -12.95
C GLU A 188 -19.51 -16.01 -11.55
N PRO A 189 -20.50 -16.68 -10.95
CA PRO A 189 -20.34 -17.34 -9.66
C PRO A 189 -19.48 -18.60 -9.76
N GLY A 190 -18.52 -18.72 -8.83
CA GLY A 190 -17.78 -19.96 -8.59
C GLY A 190 -18.69 -21.07 -8.03
N ALA A 191 -18.19 -22.32 -8.12
CA ALA A 191 -18.96 -23.54 -7.91
C ALA A 191 -19.54 -23.79 -6.49
N ASP A 192 -19.32 -22.88 -5.54
CA ASP A 192 -19.97 -22.87 -4.23
C ASP A 192 -20.41 -21.42 -3.99
N GLY A 193 -21.72 -21.18 -3.85
CA GLY A 193 -22.36 -19.86 -3.88
C GLY A 193 -21.99 -18.86 -2.77
N GLU A 194 -20.79 -18.93 -2.19
CA GLU A 194 -20.23 -17.87 -1.34
C GLU A 194 -19.34 -16.95 -2.18
N GLN A 195 -19.73 -15.68 -2.25
CA GLN A 195 -18.96 -14.65 -2.92
C GLN A 195 -17.68 -14.38 -2.10
N LEU A 196 -16.51 -14.76 -2.66
CA LEU A 196 -15.20 -14.54 -2.02
C LEU A 196 -15.04 -13.08 -1.58
N ILE A 197 -14.60 -12.88 -0.34
CA ILE A 197 -14.30 -11.54 0.18
C ILE A 197 -13.04 -10.96 -0.48
N PRO A 198 -12.85 -9.62 -0.45
CA PRO A 198 -11.72 -8.98 -1.12
C PRO A 198 -10.35 -9.57 -0.76
N GLY A 199 -10.10 -9.85 0.52
CA GLY A 199 -8.84 -10.47 0.97
C GLY A 199 -8.63 -11.88 0.43
N GLU A 200 -9.69 -12.69 0.33
CA GLU A 200 -9.62 -14.02 -0.27
C GLU A 200 -9.33 -13.97 -1.77
N ARG A 201 -9.90 -13.00 -2.49
CA ARG A 201 -9.56 -12.76 -3.91
C ARG A 201 -8.08 -12.41 -4.07
N ARG A 202 -7.56 -11.52 -3.22
CA ARG A 202 -6.12 -11.17 -3.20
C ARG A 202 -5.25 -12.38 -2.90
N LYS A 203 -5.59 -13.17 -1.88
CA LYS A 203 -4.89 -14.41 -1.54
C LYS A 203 -4.88 -15.39 -2.72
N ARG A 204 -6.03 -15.64 -3.35
CA ARG A 204 -6.14 -16.53 -4.52
C ARG A 204 -5.29 -16.05 -5.70
N ALA A 205 -5.24 -14.73 -5.94
CA ALA A 205 -4.38 -14.16 -6.98
C ALA A 205 -2.89 -14.38 -6.68
N LEU A 206 -2.47 -14.26 -5.41
CA LEU A 206 -1.10 -14.53 -4.98
C LEU A 206 -0.74 -16.03 -5.09
N GLU A 207 -1.65 -16.93 -4.74
CA GLU A 207 -1.46 -18.38 -4.90
C GLU A 207 -1.36 -18.78 -6.38
N ALA A 208 -2.22 -18.21 -7.24
CA ALA A 208 -2.14 -18.41 -8.68
C ALA A 208 -0.82 -17.88 -9.27
N LEU A 209 -0.34 -16.75 -8.77
CA LEU A 209 0.96 -16.19 -9.12
C LEU A 209 2.11 -17.11 -8.66
N ALA A 210 2.04 -17.65 -7.44
CA ALA A 210 3.01 -18.61 -6.94
C ALA A 210 3.10 -19.84 -7.84
N LYS A 211 1.96 -20.41 -8.21
CA LYS A 211 1.87 -21.55 -9.11
C LYS A 211 2.46 -21.24 -10.49
N THR A 212 2.12 -20.08 -11.05
CA THR A 212 2.67 -19.60 -12.33
C THR A 212 4.19 -19.49 -12.28
N ASN A 213 4.74 -19.09 -11.14
CA ASN A 213 6.17 -18.86 -10.93
C ASN A 213 6.93 -20.06 -10.32
N GLY A 214 6.27 -21.22 -10.11
CA GLY A 214 6.87 -22.38 -9.43
C GLY A 214 7.32 -22.08 -8.00
N ALA A 215 6.62 -21.18 -7.32
CA ALA A 215 6.98 -20.61 -6.02
C ALA A 215 6.06 -21.04 -4.88
N GLU A 216 5.23 -22.06 -5.08
CA GLU A 216 4.28 -22.58 -4.08
C GLU A 216 4.98 -23.01 -2.78
N GLY A 217 6.25 -23.44 -2.86
CA GLY A 217 7.04 -23.83 -1.69
C GLY A 217 7.73 -22.67 -0.94
N ILE A 218 7.60 -21.43 -1.41
CA ILE A 218 8.26 -20.26 -0.81
C ILE A 218 7.33 -19.06 -0.58
N LEU A 219 6.20 -18.99 -1.29
CA LEU A 219 5.22 -17.91 -1.14
C LEU A 219 4.10 -18.40 -0.23
N SER A 220 3.93 -17.70 0.89
CA SER A 220 2.81 -17.92 1.80
C SER A 220 1.94 -16.68 1.83
N ALA A 221 0.70 -16.79 1.35
CA ALA A 221 -0.30 -15.73 1.37
C ALA A 221 -1.29 -15.97 2.51
N ILE A 222 -1.33 -15.06 3.47
CA ILE A 222 -2.14 -15.15 4.68
C ILE A 222 -3.12 -13.98 4.68
N THR A 223 -4.38 -14.26 5.00
CA THR A 223 -5.42 -13.24 5.08
C THR A 223 -6.23 -13.38 6.35
N SER A 224 -6.71 -12.26 6.88
CA SER A 224 -7.73 -12.23 7.93
C SER A 224 -9.14 -12.35 7.34
N ARG A 225 -10.17 -12.35 8.19
CA ARG A 225 -11.57 -12.26 7.74
C ARG A 225 -12.01 -10.80 7.69
N TYR A 226 -11.82 -10.06 8.78
CA TYR A 226 -12.20 -8.65 8.89
C TYR A 226 -10.98 -7.71 8.76
N SER A 227 -11.18 -6.41 8.98
CA SER A 227 -10.08 -5.46 9.12
C SER A 227 -9.26 -5.74 10.38
N LEU A 228 -8.01 -5.25 10.41
CA LEU A 228 -7.12 -5.35 11.58
C LEU A 228 -7.79 -4.97 12.91
N GLU A 229 -8.52 -3.85 12.97
CA GLU A 229 -9.12 -3.37 14.23
C GLU A 229 -10.20 -4.33 14.75
N SER A 230 -10.97 -4.92 13.83
CA SER A 230 -12.00 -5.90 14.16
C SER A 230 -11.38 -7.22 14.62
N GLU A 231 -10.34 -7.70 13.93
CA GLU A 231 -9.60 -8.91 14.30
C GLU A 231 -8.91 -8.79 15.66
N LEU A 232 -8.33 -7.63 15.96
CA LEU A 232 -7.77 -7.36 17.29
C LEU A 232 -8.83 -7.43 18.38
N LEU A 233 -10.04 -6.97 18.10
CA LEU A 233 -11.15 -7.01 19.06
C LEU A 233 -11.69 -8.43 19.25
N GLU A 234 -11.83 -9.20 18.16
CA GLU A 234 -12.18 -10.63 18.19
C GLU A 234 -11.16 -11.47 18.97
N ALA A 235 -9.88 -11.09 18.92
CA ALA A 235 -8.83 -11.72 19.72
C ALA A 235 -8.92 -11.41 21.24
N GLY A 236 -9.88 -10.59 21.67
CA GLY A 236 -10.10 -10.27 23.09
C GLY A 236 -9.35 -9.03 23.58
N ASN A 237 -8.78 -8.22 22.69
CA ASN A 237 -8.01 -7.02 23.07
C ASN A 237 -8.88 -5.80 23.42
N GLY A 238 -10.16 -6.00 23.76
CA GLY A 238 -11.12 -4.89 23.87
C GLY A 238 -10.72 -3.79 24.85
N ALA A 239 -10.14 -4.14 25.99
CA ALA A 239 -9.73 -3.15 27.01
C ALA A 239 -8.60 -2.23 26.53
N ILE A 240 -7.52 -2.80 25.99
CA ILE A 240 -6.36 -2.02 25.51
C ILE A 240 -6.70 -1.22 24.25
N LEU A 241 -7.52 -1.78 23.35
CA LEU A 241 -8.01 -1.07 22.17
C LEU A 241 -8.93 0.10 22.54
N ARG A 242 -9.79 -0.09 23.56
CA ARG A 242 -10.64 0.98 24.08
C ARG A 242 -9.81 2.14 24.62
N ASP A 243 -8.79 1.85 25.41
CA ASP A 243 -7.96 2.89 26.02
C ASP A 243 -7.15 3.64 24.96
N ALA A 244 -6.61 2.93 23.97
CA ALA A 244 -6.01 3.55 22.78
C ALA A 244 -7.00 4.47 22.05
N TYR A 245 -8.21 3.98 21.74
CA TYR A 245 -9.22 4.72 21.00
C TYR A 245 -9.73 5.95 21.77
N VAL A 246 -10.03 5.82 23.05
CA VAL A 246 -10.55 6.91 23.90
C VAL A 246 -9.49 7.97 24.17
N SER A 247 -8.20 7.61 24.20
CA SER A 247 -7.12 8.59 24.32
C SER A 247 -7.11 9.59 23.16
N LEU A 248 -7.42 9.12 21.95
CA LEU A 248 -7.51 9.92 20.72
C LEU A 248 -8.90 10.57 20.57
N HIS A 249 -9.95 9.87 20.97
CA HIS A 249 -11.34 10.29 20.86
C HIS A 249 -12.03 10.38 22.23
N LYS A 250 -11.62 11.37 23.05
CA LYS A 250 -12.03 11.53 24.46
C LYS A 250 -13.53 11.46 24.76
N ARG A 251 -14.40 11.79 23.78
CA ARG A 251 -15.86 11.80 23.93
C ARG A 251 -16.55 10.55 23.33
N SER A 252 -15.80 9.62 22.74
CA SER A 252 -16.33 8.50 21.96
C SER A 252 -16.38 7.18 22.72
N GLY A 253 -16.06 7.14 24.02
CA GLY A 253 -16.07 5.91 24.82
C GLY A 253 -17.39 5.13 24.76
N LYS A 254 -18.54 5.80 24.90
CA LYS A 254 -19.85 5.14 24.78
C LYS A 254 -20.11 4.56 23.38
N LYS A 255 -19.61 5.21 22.32
CA LYS A 255 -19.74 4.72 20.94
C LYS A 255 -18.89 3.47 20.73
N TRP A 256 -17.66 3.48 21.26
CA TRP A 256 -16.80 2.31 21.29
C TRP A 256 -17.45 1.15 22.02
N ASP A 257 -17.92 1.38 23.26
CA ASP A 257 -18.52 0.34 24.10
C ASP A 257 -19.74 -0.31 23.41
N LYS A 258 -20.56 0.50 22.72
CA LYS A 258 -21.68 -0.01 21.91
C LYS A 258 -21.21 -0.86 20.73
N ALA A 259 -20.20 -0.42 19.99
CA ALA A 259 -19.68 -1.17 18.85
C ALA A 259 -19.00 -2.48 19.30
N ALA A 260 -18.23 -2.44 20.39
CA ALA A 260 -17.52 -3.60 20.92
C ALA A 260 -18.43 -4.66 21.52
N ALA A 261 -19.62 -4.27 21.99
CA ALA A 261 -20.64 -5.19 22.50
C ALA A 261 -21.37 -6.00 21.39
N LEU A 262 -21.26 -5.59 20.13
CA LEU A 262 -21.77 -6.38 18.99
C LEU A 262 -20.87 -7.60 18.75
N GLU A 263 -21.23 -8.50 17.84
CA GLU A 263 -20.42 -9.68 17.47
C GLU A 263 -20.41 -9.88 15.94
N GLY A 264 -19.39 -10.58 15.44
CA GLY A 264 -19.28 -10.96 14.02
C GLY A 264 -19.39 -9.77 13.07
N ASP A 265 -20.16 -9.92 12.00
CA ASP A 265 -20.30 -8.90 10.95
C ASP A 265 -20.85 -7.57 11.47
N ALA A 266 -21.75 -7.61 12.47
CA ALA A 266 -22.32 -6.40 13.06
C ALA A 266 -21.24 -5.59 13.81
N ARG A 267 -20.34 -6.27 14.53
CA ARG A 267 -19.18 -5.62 15.17
C ARG A 267 -18.23 -5.07 14.11
N ALA A 268 -17.88 -5.86 13.09
CA ALA A 268 -16.96 -5.44 12.04
C ALA A 268 -17.44 -4.16 11.33
N LYS A 269 -18.72 -4.12 10.93
CA LYS A 269 -19.34 -2.92 10.34
C LYS A 269 -19.30 -1.71 11.29
N ALA A 270 -19.66 -1.91 12.56
CA ALA A 270 -19.68 -0.82 13.54
C ALA A 270 -18.27 -0.27 13.84
N ILE A 271 -17.28 -1.14 14.00
CA ILE A 271 -15.88 -0.75 14.21
C ILE A 271 -15.35 -0.04 12.97
N GLN A 272 -15.59 -0.58 11.77
CA GLN A 272 -15.21 0.11 10.54
C GLN A 272 -15.81 1.52 10.45
N LYS A 273 -17.09 1.69 10.81
CA LYS A 273 -17.73 3.01 10.86
C LYS A 273 -17.06 3.97 11.84
N LEU A 274 -16.61 3.48 13.01
CA LEU A 274 -15.82 4.28 13.94
C LEU A 274 -14.47 4.72 13.35
N PHE A 275 -13.90 3.89 12.48
CA PHE A 275 -12.59 4.09 11.88
C PHE A 275 -12.61 4.72 10.47
N LYS A 276 -13.79 5.03 9.90
CA LYS A 276 -13.93 5.72 8.60
C LYS A 276 -13.23 7.08 8.60
N ASN A 277 -13.35 7.83 9.71
CA ASN A 277 -12.76 9.17 9.90
C ASN A 277 -11.77 9.22 11.09
N ALA A 278 -11.31 8.06 11.56
CA ALA A 278 -10.35 8.00 12.66
C ALA A 278 -8.93 7.93 12.10
N ARG A 279 -8.00 8.60 12.79
CA ARG A 279 -6.58 8.56 12.49
C ARG A 279 -5.99 7.19 12.85
N LYS A 280 -6.12 6.23 11.93
CA LYS A 280 -5.68 4.83 12.11
C LYS A 280 -4.20 4.71 12.48
N GLY A 281 -3.35 5.60 11.94
CA GLY A 281 -1.93 5.65 12.27
C GLY A 281 -1.66 6.02 13.72
N ASP A 282 -2.26 7.12 14.19
CA ASP A 282 -2.18 7.57 15.58
C ASP A 282 -2.71 6.49 16.53
N PHE A 283 -3.81 5.81 16.14
CA PHE A 283 -4.36 4.69 16.88
C PHE A 283 -3.37 3.52 16.99
N ALA A 284 -2.75 3.12 15.87
CA ALA A 284 -1.78 2.04 15.86
C ALA A 284 -0.54 2.35 16.70
N GLN A 285 -0.02 3.58 16.65
CA GLN A 285 1.10 4.02 17.49
C GLN A 285 0.73 4.02 18.97
N THR A 286 -0.42 4.58 19.32
CA THR A 286 -0.92 4.59 20.69
C THR A 286 -1.12 3.17 21.23
N LEU A 287 -1.67 2.27 20.41
CA LEU A 287 -1.83 0.87 20.76
C LEU A 287 -0.48 0.19 20.96
N ALA A 288 0.50 0.43 20.08
CA ALA A 288 1.86 -0.12 20.23
C ALA A 288 2.51 0.33 21.55
N ASP A 289 2.43 1.62 21.88
CA ASP A 289 2.92 2.17 23.15
C ASP A 289 2.26 1.50 24.37
N LEU A 290 0.95 1.21 24.29
CA LEU A 290 0.24 0.50 25.36
C LEU A 290 0.66 -0.96 25.47
N ILE A 291 0.94 -1.62 24.33
CA ILE A 291 1.42 -3.01 24.31
C ILE A 291 2.81 -3.11 24.95
N GLU A 292 3.72 -2.18 24.63
CA GLU A 292 5.07 -2.14 25.24
C GLU A 292 5.00 -1.94 26.77
N LYS A 293 4.00 -1.20 27.25
CA LYS A 293 3.80 -0.87 28.67
C LYS A 293 2.89 -1.85 29.41
N ILE A 294 2.58 -3.00 28.84
CA ILE A 294 1.76 -4.05 29.50
C ILE A 294 2.19 -4.35 30.95
N PRO A 295 3.49 -4.47 31.27
CA PRO A 295 3.93 -4.72 32.65
C PRO A 295 3.50 -3.63 33.65
N GLU A 296 3.21 -2.42 33.18
CA GLU A 296 2.96 -1.22 33.98
C GLU A 296 1.48 -0.81 33.99
N ASN A 297 0.74 -1.10 32.91
CA ASN A 297 -0.65 -0.65 32.73
C ASN A 297 -1.70 -1.74 33.04
N GLY A 298 -1.28 -2.98 33.29
CA GLY A 298 -2.18 -4.09 33.65
C GLY A 298 -3.07 -4.58 32.51
N HIS A 299 -2.83 -4.13 31.27
CA HIS A 299 -3.50 -4.69 30.11
C HIS A 299 -2.96 -6.08 29.76
N THR A 300 -3.69 -6.76 28.88
CA THR A 300 -3.21 -7.96 28.20
C THR A 300 -3.35 -7.75 26.71
N PHE A 301 -2.55 -8.47 25.93
CA PHE A 301 -2.62 -8.44 24.48
C PHE A 301 -2.49 -9.85 23.91
N ALA A 302 -3.49 -10.25 23.13
CA ALA A 302 -3.53 -11.49 22.39
C ALA A 302 -3.28 -11.18 20.91
N VAL A 303 -2.23 -11.76 20.34
CA VAL A 303 -1.91 -11.61 18.92
C VAL A 303 -2.93 -12.42 18.09
N PRO A 304 -3.66 -11.80 17.15
CA PRO A 304 -4.55 -12.52 16.24
C PRO A 304 -3.82 -13.64 15.49
N LYS A 305 -4.52 -14.75 15.25
CA LYS A 305 -3.91 -15.96 14.67
C LYS A 305 -3.23 -15.68 13.33
N TYR A 306 -3.86 -14.92 12.43
CA TYR A 306 -3.29 -14.64 11.11
C TYR A 306 -1.96 -13.86 11.18
N ILE A 307 -1.83 -12.94 12.14
CA ILE A 307 -0.57 -12.20 12.40
C ILE A 307 0.47 -13.15 12.99
N ALA A 308 0.10 -13.97 13.99
CA ALA A 308 1.00 -14.92 14.60
C ALA A 308 1.52 -15.96 13.59
N ASP A 309 0.64 -16.47 12.72
CA ASP A 309 0.99 -17.39 11.64
C ASP A 309 1.90 -16.70 10.62
N THR A 310 1.62 -15.44 10.26
CA THR A 310 2.49 -14.64 9.37
C THR A 310 3.90 -14.51 9.94
N ILE A 311 4.04 -14.15 11.21
CA ILE A 311 5.35 -14.00 11.86
C ILE A 311 6.09 -15.34 11.91
N ARG A 312 5.40 -16.44 12.26
CA ARG A 312 6.01 -17.78 12.28
C ARG A 312 6.49 -18.20 10.91
N GLU A 313 5.69 -17.93 9.89
CA GLU A 313 6.03 -18.27 8.51
C GLU A 313 7.28 -17.52 8.05
N VAL A 314 7.44 -16.23 8.41
CA VAL A 314 8.65 -15.46 8.10
C VAL A 314 9.90 -16.06 8.75
N VAL A 315 9.77 -16.60 9.96
CA VAL A 315 10.89 -17.10 10.80
C VAL A 315 11.18 -18.60 10.63
N ALA A 316 10.29 -19.36 9.97
CA ALA A 316 10.42 -20.81 9.74
C ALA A 316 11.60 -21.18 8.83
#